data_AF-B0WKV6-F1
#
_entry.id   AF-B0WKV6-F1
#
_cell.length_a   1.000
_cell.length_b   1.000
_cell.length_c   1.000
_cell.angle_alpha   90.00
_cell.angle_beta   90.00
_cell.angle_gamma   90.00
#
_symmetry.space_group_name_H-M   'P 1'
#
loop_
_entity.id
_entity.type
_entity.pdbx_description
1 polymer ?
#
loop_
_entity_poly.entity_id
_entity_poly.type
_entity_poly.pdbx_seq_one_letter_code
_entity_poly.pdbx_strand_id
1 'polypeptide(L)'
;MFLFPVDVEHSHVRFLGNLVLNLWDCGGQESFMEQYFASQKDNIFRNVEVLIYVFDVESRELDKDMHYYQSCLEAILQNSPDAKIFCLVHKMDLVAEEQRDIIFKEREEDLKRLSKPLECTAFRTSIWDETLYRAWSSIVYQLIPNVKALEHSLNYFANVVDADEVLLFERATFLVISHCQRKQHRDSHRFEKVSNIIKQFKLSCSKLGAKFSSMEVRNSIFAAFIDTFTSNTYVMVIMSDPSIPSEATLINIRNARKYFEELENPNNSLSASNAIHSAANHAAAAHGMVNGGSSNYYSHHQQHQQLQQQFLQQQQQQQYHNANNPYH
;
A
#
# COMPACT_ATOMS: atom_id res chain seq x y z
N MET A 1 12.41 20.38 -14.32
CA MET A 1 11.67 20.06 -15.55
C MET A 1 10.75 18.90 -15.20
N PHE A 2 9.53 19.21 -14.78
CA PHE A 2 8.54 18.19 -14.42
C PHE A 2 7.85 17.78 -15.71
N LEU A 3 7.99 16.51 -16.09
CA LEU A 3 7.26 15.95 -17.22
C LEU A 3 5.84 15.69 -16.72
N PHE A 4 4.88 16.49 -17.18
CA PHE A 4 3.49 16.07 -17.18
C PHE A 4 3.39 14.81 -18.06
N PRO A 5 2.61 13.79 -17.69
CA PRO A 5 2.40 12.62 -18.54
C PRO A 5 1.97 13.08 -19.94
N VAL A 6 2.70 12.63 -20.96
CA VAL A 6 2.33 12.84 -22.36
C VAL A 6 1.48 11.63 -22.74
N ASP A 7 0.15 11.77 -22.63
CA ASP A 7 -0.85 10.69 -22.73
C ASP A 7 -0.88 9.72 -21.52
N VAL A 8 -1.54 8.57 -21.63
CA VAL A 8 -1.66 7.55 -20.58
C VAL A 8 -0.33 6.83 -20.36
N GLU A 9 0.19 6.88 -19.14
CA GLU A 9 1.33 6.06 -18.73
C GLU A 9 0.86 4.76 -18.04
N HIS A 10 1.28 3.62 -18.60
CA HIS A 10 0.96 2.30 -18.05
C HIS A 10 2.06 1.80 -17.13
N SER A 11 1.65 1.31 -15.98
CA SER A 11 2.55 0.82 -14.94
C SER A 11 2.05 -0.48 -14.34
N HIS A 12 2.91 -1.49 -14.27
CA HIS A 12 2.58 -2.80 -13.68
C HIS A 12 3.30 -2.97 -12.34
N VAL A 13 2.55 -2.94 -11.25
CA VAL A 13 3.08 -3.16 -9.90
C VAL A 13 2.64 -4.53 -9.41
N ARG A 14 3.60 -5.43 -9.18
CA ARG A 14 3.32 -6.67 -8.44
C ARG A 14 3.20 -6.35 -6.96
N PHE A 15 2.10 -6.74 -6.36
CA PHE A 15 1.76 -6.57 -4.96
C PHE A 15 1.45 -7.96 -4.38
N LEU A 16 2.00 -8.30 -3.21
CA LEU A 16 1.84 -9.62 -2.58
C LEU A 16 2.15 -10.83 -3.49
N GLY A 17 3.04 -10.65 -4.46
CA GLY A 17 3.47 -11.68 -5.41
C GLY A 17 2.44 -12.00 -6.51
N ASN A 18 1.16 -12.15 -6.17
CA ASN A 18 0.10 -12.62 -7.07
C ASN A 18 -0.85 -11.52 -7.57
N LEU A 19 -0.97 -10.39 -6.86
CA LEU A 19 -1.78 -9.26 -7.29
C LEU A 19 -0.95 -8.39 -8.24
N VAL A 20 -1.44 -8.15 -9.44
CA VAL A 20 -0.81 -7.21 -10.39
C VAL A 20 -1.72 -6.01 -10.49
N LEU A 21 -1.24 -4.86 -10.00
CA LEU A 21 -1.90 -3.57 -10.16
C LEU A 21 -1.46 -2.99 -11.50
N ASN A 22 -2.42 -2.85 -12.41
CA ASN A 22 -2.25 -2.15 -13.66
C ASN A 22 -2.65 -0.69 -13.44
N LEU A 23 -1.68 0.17 -13.19
CA LEU A 23 -1.88 1.60 -13.00
C LEU A 23 -1.90 2.30 -14.36
N TRP A 24 -2.91 3.15 -14.55
CA TRP A 24 -3.09 3.99 -15.73
C TRP A 24 -3.04 5.44 -15.23
N ASP A 25 -1.90 6.09 -15.43
CA ASP A 25 -1.74 7.50 -15.08
C ASP A 25 -2.14 8.35 -16.29
N CYS A 26 -3.35 8.91 -16.23
CA CYS A 26 -3.96 9.67 -17.32
C CYS A 26 -3.64 11.16 -17.19
N GLY A 27 -3.01 11.75 -18.20
CA GLY A 27 -2.70 13.18 -18.21
C GLY A 27 -3.97 14.04 -18.15
N GLY A 28 -4.04 14.96 -17.19
CA GLY A 28 -5.23 15.81 -16.95
C GLY A 28 -5.39 17.03 -17.85
N GLN A 29 -4.68 17.12 -19.00
CA GLN A 29 -4.85 18.27 -19.91
C GLN A 29 -6.17 18.12 -20.69
N GLU A 30 -6.86 19.23 -20.97
CA GLU A 30 -8.17 19.23 -21.64
C GLU A 30 -8.19 18.41 -22.92
N SER A 31 -7.18 18.57 -23.78
CA SER A 31 -7.07 17.86 -25.05
C SER A 31 -6.99 16.33 -24.88
N PHE A 32 -6.43 15.85 -23.76
CA PHE A 32 -6.38 14.43 -23.45
C PHE A 32 -7.71 13.95 -22.87
N MET A 33 -8.32 14.72 -21.97
CA MET A 33 -9.63 14.41 -21.40
C MET A 33 -10.69 14.25 -22.51
N GLU A 34 -10.72 15.14 -23.49
CA GLU A 34 -11.61 15.02 -24.65
C GLU A 34 -11.37 13.72 -25.44
N GLN A 35 -10.11 13.32 -25.62
CA GLN A 35 -9.77 12.06 -26.29
C GLN A 35 -10.21 10.84 -25.48
N TYR A 36 -10.09 10.87 -24.15
CA TYR A 36 -10.53 9.81 -23.26
C TYR A 36 -12.03 9.59 -23.34
N PHE A 37 -12.83 10.64 -23.51
CA PHE A 37 -14.30 10.52 -23.64
C PHE A 37 -14.78 10.25 -25.06
N ALA A 38 -13.96 10.55 -26.07
CA ALA A 38 -14.31 10.34 -27.48
C ALA A 38 -13.71 9.04 -28.02
N SER A 39 -12.45 9.07 -28.49
CA SER A 39 -11.86 7.98 -29.26
C SER A 39 -11.29 6.86 -28.40
N GLN A 40 -10.90 7.12 -27.15
CA GLN A 40 -10.28 6.13 -26.26
C GLN A 40 -11.22 5.59 -25.18
N LYS A 41 -12.51 5.95 -25.20
CA LYS A 41 -13.48 5.65 -24.12
C LYS A 41 -13.52 4.17 -23.74
N ASP A 42 -13.64 3.28 -24.73
CA ASP A 42 -13.71 1.84 -24.48
C ASP A 42 -12.40 1.26 -23.94
N ASN A 43 -11.26 1.88 -24.27
CA ASN A 43 -9.95 1.42 -23.80
C ASN A 43 -9.71 1.83 -22.34
N ILE A 44 -10.13 3.04 -21.97
CA ILE A 44 -9.89 3.61 -20.63
C ILE A 44 -10.88 3.07 -19.60
N PHE A 45 -12.16 2.99 -19.94
CA PHE A 45 -13.22 2.78 -18.94
C PHE A 45 -13.73 1.34 -18.84
N ARG A 46 -13.16 0.40 -19.60
CA ARG A 46 -13.56 -1.01 -19.58
C ARG A 46 -12.67 -1.84 -18.66
N ASN A 47 -13.28 -2.78 -17.93
CA ASN A 47 -12.60 -3.67 -16.97
C ASN A 47 -11.86 -2.88 -15.88
N VAL A 48 -12.42 -1.77 -15.44
CA VAL A 48 -11.87 -0.94 -14.36
C VAL A 48 -12.34 -1.51 -13.03
N GLU A 49 -11.40 -1.94 -12.20
CA GLU A 49 -11.69 -2.38 -10.82
C GLU A 49 -11.79 -1.19 -9.86
N VAL A 50 -10.96 -0.16 -10.09
CA VAL A 50 -10.84 1.01 -9.22
C VAL A 50 -10.61 2.25 -10.07
N LEU A 51 -11.38 3.31 -9.81
CA LEU A 51 -11.09 4.67 -10.27
C LEU A 51 -10.56 5.49 -9.08
N ILE A 52 -9.37 6.07 -9.24
CA ILE A 52 -8.82 7.06 -8.30
C ILE A 52 -8.82 8.41 -9.01
N TYR A 53 -9.65 9.35 -8.55
CA TYR A 53 -9.71 10.70 -9.10
C TYR A 53 -9.07 11.69 -8.13
N VAL A 54 -8.16 12.53 -8.63
CA VAL A 54 -7.40 13.47 -7.80
C VAL A 54 -7.90 14.90 -8.07
N PHE A 55 -8.31 15.59 -7.01
CA PHE A 55 -8.70 17.00 -7.03
C PHE A 55 -7.58 17.84 -6.42
N ASP A 56 -7.23 18.94 -7.07
CA ASP A 56 -6.35 19.95 -6.49
C ASP A 56 -7.16 20.87 -5.57
N VAL A 57 -6.79 20.97 -4.29
CA VAL A 57 -7.50 21.82 -3.33
C VAL A 57 -7.41 23.31 -3.68
N GLU A 58 -6.38 23.73 -4.42
CA GLU A 58 -6.21 25.12 -4.87
C GLU A 58 -6.88 25.41 -6.21
N SER A 59 -7.58 24.44 -6.80
CA SER A 59 -8.22 24.65 -8.10
C SER A 59 -9.19 25.83 -8.06
N ARG A 60 -9.02 26.73 -9.04
CA ARG A 60 -9.90 27.88 -9.25
C ARG A 60 -11.06 27.56 -10.19
N GLU A 61 -11.02 26.41 -10.86
CA GLU A 61 -12.00 25.99 -11.88
C GLU A 61 -12.84 24.80 -11.37
N LEU A 62 -13.37 24.90 -10.15
CA LEU A 62 -14.05 23.79 -9.47
C LEU A 62 -15.23 23.21 -10.26
N ASP A 63 -16.04 24.05 -10.91
CA ASP A 63 -17.18 23.60 -11.71
C ASP A 63 -16.73 22.73 -12.89
N LYS A 64 -15.59 23.07 -13.49
CA LYS A 64 -14.99 22.35 -14.61
C LYS A 64 -14.37 21.03 -14.15
N ASP A 65 -13.68 21.03 -13.01
CA ASP A 65 -13.16 19.80 -12.41
C ASP A 65 -14.28 18.82 -12.09
N MET A 66 -15.40 19.34 -11.57
CA MET A 66 -16.60 18.54 -11.30
C MET A 66 -17.24 18.01 -12.58
N HIS A 67 -17.29 18.81 -13.65
CA HIS A 67 -17.80 18.34 -14.93
C HIS A 67 -16.97 17.19 -15.51
N TYR A 68 -15.64 17.30 -15.46
CA TYR A 68 -14.75 16.21 -15.89
C TYR A 68 -14.90 14.97 -15.02
N TYR A 69 -15.00 15.15 -13.70
CA TYR A 69 -15.23 14.06 -12.77
C TYR A 69 -16.54 13.32 -13.08
N GLN A 70 -17.65 14.05 -13.26
CA GLN A 70 -18.94 13.45 -13.62
C GLN A 70 -18.89 12.73 -14.96
N SER A 71 -18.20 13.29 -15.96
CA SER A 71 -18.00 12.62 -17.25
C SER A 71 -17.24 11.29 -17.10
N CYS A 72 -16.23 11.23 -16.23
CA CYS A 72 -15.57 9.97 -15.88
C CYS A 72 -16.52 8.98 -15.21
N LEU A 73 -17.35 9.44 -14.27
CA LEU A 73 -18.32 8.58 -13.59
C LEU A 73 -19.39 8.04 -14.55
N GLU A 74 -19.88 8.84 -15.48
CA GLU A 74 -20.83 8.38 -16.51
C GLU A 74 -20.19 7.30 -17.39
N ALA A 75 -18.93 7.48 -17.78
CA ALA A 75 -18.20 6.48 -18.56
C ALA A 75 -17.95 5.19 -17.76
N ILE A 76 -17.62 5.29 -16.47
CA ILE A 76 -17.49 4.14 -15.57
C ILE A 76 -18.83 3.44 -15.38
N LEU A 77 -19.91 4.16 -15.11
CA LEU A 77 -21.23 3.58 -14.90
C LEU A 77 -21.70 2.77 -16.12
N GLN A 78 -21.33 3.20 -17.33
CA GLN A 78 -21.66 2.52 -18.58
C GLN A 78 -20.79 1.28 -18.85
N ASN A 79 -19.51 1.29 -18.44
CA ASN A 79 -18.52 0.30 -18.90
C ASN A 79 -17.98 -0.62 -17.80
N SER A 80 -17.95 -0.15 -16.56
CA SER A 80 -17.43 -0.84 -15.37
C SER A 80 -18.23 -0.43 -14.12
N PRO A 81 -19.54 -0.74 -14.02
CA PRO A 81 -20.41 -0.24 -12.96
C PRO A 81 -20.03 -0.73 -11.54
N ASP A 82 -19.31 -1.84 -11.44
CA ASP A 82 -18.84 -2.41 -10.17
C ASP A 82 -17.50 -1.79 -9.71
N ALA A 83 -16.94 -0.84 -10.48
CA ALA A 83 -15.68 -0.19 -10.14
C ALA A 83 -15.81 0.60 -8.82
N LYS A 84 -14.80 0.48 -7.97
CA LYS A 84 -14.73 1.22 -6.70
C LYS A 84 -14.18 2.62 -6.95
N ILE A 85 -14.88 3.64 -6.46
CA ILE A 85 -14.52 5.04 -6.70
C ILE A 85 -13.83 5.64 -5.47
N PHE A 86 -12.63 6.18 -5.68
CA PHE A 86 -11.89 6.93 -4.67
C PHE A 86 -11.60 8.34 -5.16
N CYS A 87 -11.79 9.32 -4.28
CA CYS A 87 -11.51 10.72 -4.56
C CYS A 87 -10.43 11.23 -3.60
N LEU A 88 -9.32 11.74 -4.13
CA LEU A 88 -8.25 12.33 -3.34
C LEU A 88 -8.34 13.85 -3.44
N VAL A 89 -8.73 14.51 -2.35
CA VAL A 89 -8.57 15.97 -2.21
C VAL A 89 -7.11 16.20 -1.84
N HIS A 90 -6.33 16.64 -2.83
CA HIS A 90 -4.88 16.63 -2.80
C HIS A 90 -4.27 18.03 -2.58
N LYS A 91 -2.97 18.07 -2.26
CA LYS A 91 -2.22 19.28 -1.87
C LYS A 91 -2.76 19.98 -0.62
N MET A 92 -3.31 19.20 0.31
CA MET A 92 -3.89 19.72 1.56
C MET A 92 -2.88 20.40 2.48
N ASP A 93 -1.59 20.26 2.22
CA ASP A 93 -0.50 21.03 2.85
C ASP A 93 -0.62 22.54 2.62
N LEU A 94 -1.20 22.96 1.50
CA LEU A 94 -1.38 24.38 1.13
C LEU A 94 -2.54 25.03 1.90
N VAL A 95 -3.37 24.22 2.56
CA VAL A 95 -4.45 24.68 3.44
C VAL A 95 -3.93 24.77 4.87
N ALA A 96 -4.29 25.86 5.57
CA ALA A 96 -4.00 26.04 6.99
C ALA A 96 -4.56 24.89 7.83
N GLU A 97 -3.79 24.38 8.79
CA GLU A 97 -4.11 23.16 9.54
C GLU A 97 -5.51 23.21 10.18
N GLU A 98 -5.88 24.33 10.78
CA GLU A 98 -7.21 24.56 11.38
C GLU A 98 -8.38 24.48 10.39
N GLN A 99 -8.14 24.68 9.09
CA GLN A 99 -9.17 24.68 8.05
C GLN A 99 -9.26 23.34 7.31
N ARG A 100 -8.24 22.47 7.41
CA ARG A 100 -8.16 21.23 6.61
C ARG A 100 -9.35 20.30 6.83
N ASP A 101 -9.82 20.17 8.06
CA ASP A 101 -10.99 19.32 8.38
C ASP A 101 -12.29 19.88 7.81
N ILE A 102 -12.47 21.19 7.88
CA ILE A 102 -13.69 21.87 7.44
C ILE A 102 -13.81 21.79 5.92
N ILE A 103 -12.74 22.19 5.21
CA ILE A 103 -12.69 22.16 3.75
C ILE A 103 -12.86 20.73 3.24
N PHE A 104 -12.18 19.75 3.86
CA PHE A 104 -12.31 18.35 3.44
C PHE A 104 -13.74 17.83 3.60
N LYS A 105 -14.42 18.10 4.72
CA LYS A 105 -15.79 17.65 4.94
C LYS A 105 -16.77 18.22 3.91
N GLU A 106 -16.66 19.52 3.61
CA GLU A 106 -17.49 20.16 2.60
C GLU A 106 -17.30 19.50 1.22
N ARG A 107 -16.03 19.29 0.81
CA ARG A 107 -15.70 18.60 -0.44
C ARG A 107 -16.18 17.16 -0.45
N GLU A 108 -16.04 16.43 0.66
CA GLU A 108 -16.48 15.05 0.78
C GLU A 108 -17.99 14.92 0.61
N GLU A 109 -18.77 15.82 1.20
CA GLU A 109 -20.23 15.86 1.06
C GLU A 109 -20.66 16.12 -0.39
N ASP A 110 -20.03 17.10 -1.03
CA ASP A 110 -20.29 17.40 -2.44
C ASP A 110 -19.92 16.25 -3.36
N LEU A 111 -18.75 15.65 -3.18
CA LEU A 111 -18.32 14.49 -3.96
C LEU A 111 -19.32 13.35 -3.80
N LYS A 112 -19.66 12.95 -2.57
CA LYS A 112 -20.64 11.88 -2.31
C LYS A 112 -22.01 12.16 -2.92
N ARG A 113 -22.43 13.42 -2.95
CA ARG A 113 -23.70 13.83 -3.57
C ARG A 113 -23.62 13.72 -5.10
N LEU A 114 -22.55 14.21 -5.70
CA LEU A 114 -22.35 14.25 -7.16
C LEU A 114 -21.97 12.89 -7.76
N SER A 115 -21.45 11.96 -6.95
CA SER A 115 -21.09 10.62 -7.40
C SER A 115 -22.27 9.68 -7.62
N LYS A 116 -23.45 10.02 -7.08
CA LYS A 116 -24.62 9.14 -7.17
C LYS A 116 -24.99 8.83 -8.63
N PRO A 117 -25.35 7.58 -8.95
CA PRO A 117 -25.66 6.48 -8.03
C PRO A 117 -24.45 5.69 -7.50
N LEU A 118 -23.23 5.98 -7.95
CA LEU A 118 -22.02 5.30 -7.49
C LEU A 118 -21.65 5.77 -6.08
N GLU A 119 -21.08 4.86 -5.29
CA GLU A 119 -20.50 5.19 -3.99
C GLU A 119 -19.03 5.62 -4.17
N CYS A 120 -18.64 6.73 -3.54
CA CYS A 120 -17.25 7.17 -3.52
C CYS A 120 -16.70 7.25 -2.08
N THR A 121 -15.43 6.91 -1.92
CA THR A 121 -14.68 7.14 -0.68
C THR A 121 -13.68 8.27 -0.89
N ALA A 122 -13.76 9.32 -0.08
CA ALA A 122 -12.87 10.47 -0.19
C ALA A 122 -11.73 10.42 0.82
N PHE A 123 -10.55 10.92 0.44
CA PHE A 123 -9.42 11.13 1.33
C PHE A 123 -8.83 12.52 1.12
N ARG A 124 -8.47 13.20 2.22
CA ARG A 124 -7.53 14.31 2.16
C ARG A 124 -6.12 13.75 2.06
N THR A 125 -5.31 14.30 1.17
CA THR A 125 -3.95 13.81 0.95
C THR A 125 -2.96 14.96 0.76
N SER A 126 -1.76 14.77 1.27
CA SER A 126 -0.59 15.54 0.94
C SER A 126 0.57 14.59 0.72
N ILE A 127 1.47 14.98 -0.18
CA ILE A 127 2.73 14.27 -0.38
C ILE A 127 3.72 14.50 0.78
N TRP A 128 3.49 15.54 1.59
CA TRP A 128 4.41 15.97 2.66
C TRP A 128 4.14 15.30 4.01
N ASP A 129 3.08 14.50 4.11
CA ASP A 129 2.70 13.83 5.35
C ASP A 129 2.23 12.38 5.11
N GLU A 130 1.80 11.71 6.18
CA GLU A 130 1.37 10.31 6.16
C GLU A 130 0.01 10.07 5.47
N THR A 131 -0.75 11.11 5.16
CA THR A 131 -2.14 10.97 4.68
C THR A 131 -2.22 10.27 3.33
N LEU A 132 -1.20 10.43 2.47
CA LEU A 132 -1.10 9.70 1.21
C LEU A 132 -0.98 8.19 1.42
N TYR A 133 -0.17 7.74 2.40
CA TYR A 133 -0.04 6.33 2.73
C TYR A 133 -1.37 5.75 3.25
N ARG A 134 -2.11 6.53 4.03
CA ARG A 134 -3.44 6.12 4.51
C ARG A 134 -4.41 5.87 3.35
N ALA A 135 -4.48 6.80 2.40
CA ALA A 135 -5.35 6.67 1.23
C ALA A 135 -4.98 5.44 0.39
N TRP A 136 -3.70 5.31 0.01
CA TRP A 136 -3.23 4.18 -0.80
C TRP A 136 -3.35 2.83 -0.09
N SER A 137 -3.10 2.78 1.22
CA SER A 137 -3.30 1.54 2.00
C SER A 137 -4.77 1.12 1.95
N SER A 138 -5.70 2.06 2.11
CA SER A 138 -7.14 1.76 2.01
C SER A 138 -7.56 1.31 0.61
N ILE A 139 -7.01 1.93 -0.44
CA ILE A 139 -7.33 1.58 -1.83
C ILE A 139 -6.83 0.17 -2.14
N VAL A 140 -5.55 -0.11 -1.84
CA VAL A 140 -4.93 -1.40 -2.12
C VAL A 140 -5.57 -2.50 -1.27
N TYR A 141 -5.87 -2.23 0.01
CA TYR A 141 -6.55 -3.19 0.88
C TYR A 141 -7.86 -3.71 0.27
N GLN A 142 -8.62 -2.85 -0.42
CA GLN A 142 -9.85 -3.23 -1.10
C GLN A 142 -9.65 -4.11 -2.36
N LEU A 143 -8.42 -4.23 -2.86
CA LEU A 143 -8.03 -5.06 -3.99
C LEU A 143 -7.39 -6.39 -3.57
N ILE A 144 -7.04 -6.56 -2.29
CA ILE A 144 -6.36 -7.77 -1.81
C ILE A 144 -7.36 -8.93 -1.76
N PRO A 145 -7.15 -10.01 -2.53
CA PRO A 145 -7.97 -11.20 -2.41
C PRO A 145 -7.75 -11.89 -1.06
N ASN A 146 -8.79 -12.53 -0.52
CA ASN A 146 -8.71 -13.32 0.73
C ASN A 146 -8.25 -12.55 1.97
N VAL A 147 -8.42 -11.22 2.01
CA VAL A 147 -8.00 -10.39 3.16
C VAL A 147 -8.55 -10.88 4.51
N LYS A 148 -9.76 -11.43 4.54
CA LYS A 148 -10.36 -12.02 5.76
C LYS A 148 -9.59 -13.23 6.30
N ALA A 149 -9.08 -14.09 5.41
CA ALA A 149 -8.30 -15.25 5.82
C ALA A 149 -6.93 -14.81 6.38
N LEU A 150 -6.35 -13.77 5.76
CA LEU A 150 -5.12 -13.14 6.23
C LEU A 150 -5.31 -12.52 7.63
N GLU A 151 -6.40 -11.78 7.84
CA GLU A 151 -6.75 -11.22 9.14
C GLU A 151 -6.96 -12.29 10.20
N HIS A 152 -7.71 -13.36 9.91
CA HIS A 152 -7.91 -14.45 10.85
C HIS A 152 -6.58 -15.10 11.25
N SER A 153 -5.71 -15.34 10.26
CA SER A 153 -4.38 -15.91 10.45
C SER A 153 -3.48 -15.01 11.29
N LEU A 154 -3.53 -13.70 11.05
CA LEU A 154 -2.75 -12.72 11.80
C LEU A 154 -3.25 -12.58 13.24
N ASN A 155 -4.56 -12.64 13.47
CA ASN A 155 -5.15 -12.70 14.80
C ASN A 155 -4.72 -13.97 15.57
N TYR A 156 -4.76 -15.14 14.91
CA TYR A 156 -4.26 -16.37 15.50
C TYR A 156 -2.78 -16.28 15.87
N PHE A 157 -1.95 -15.78 14.96
CA PHE A 157 -0.52 -15.56 15.22
C PHE A 157 -0.30 -14.62 16.40
N ALA A 158 -0.99 -13.47 16.45
CA ALA A 158 -0.90 -12.51 17.55
C ALA A 158 -1.23 -13.13 18.91
N ASN A 159 -2.21 -14.04 18.96
CA ASN A 159 -2.54 -14.77 20.19
C ASN A 159 -1.44 -15.75 20.61
N VAL A 160 -0.82 -16.46 19.66
CA VAL A 160 0.26 -17.42 19.94
C VAL A 160 1.50 -16.74 20.50
N VAL A 161 1.84 -15.55 19.98
CA VAL A 161 3.01 -14.77 20.44
C VAL A 161 2.69 -13.83 21.61
N ASP A 162 1.45 -13.83 22.07
CA ASP A 162 0.88 -12.89 23.05
C ASP A 162 1.23 -11.41 22.77
N ALA A 163 1.16 -11.01 21.49
CA ALA A 163 1.44 -9.64 21.08
C ALA A 163 0.27 -8.70 21.41
N ASP A 164 0.60 -7.43 21.65
CA ASP A 164 -0.39 -6.36 21.80
C ASP A 164 -0.95 -5.92 20.45
N GLU A 165 -0.08 -5.90 19.46
CA GLU A 165 -0.38 -5.49 18.09
C GLU A 165 0.57 -6.18 17.12
N VAL A 166 0.03 -6.60 15.97
CA VAL A 166 0.79 -7.15 14.86
C VAL A 166 0.39 -6.44 13.59
N LEU A 167 1.36 -5.90 12.85
CA LEU A 167 1.16 -5.26 11.56
C LEU A 167 1.83 -6.08 10.47
N LEU A 168 1.15 -6.25 9.35
CA LEU A 168 1.69 -6.89 8.17
C LEU A 168 1.79 -5.85 7.05
N PHE A 169 2.96 -5.78 6.42
CA PHE A 169 3.28 -4.81 5.38
C PHE A 169 3.67 -5.50 4.09
N GLU A 170 3.32 -4.91 2.95
CA GLU A 170 3.89 -5.32 1.67
C GLU A 170 5.36 -4.86 1.57
N ARG A 171 6.23 -5.74 1.07
CA ARG A 171 7.68 -5.59 1.17
C ARG A 171 8.24 -4.39 0.42
N ALA A 172 7.76 -4.09 -0.78
CA ALA A 172 8.32 -3.04 -1.63
C ALA A 172 7.86 -1.64 -1.20
N THR A 173 6.55 -1.48 -1.01
CA THR A 173 5.85 -0.22 -0.71
C THR A 173 5.82 0.10 0.77
N PHE A 174 5.88 -0.92 1.63
CA PHE A 174 5.67 -0.81 3.07
C PHE A 174 4.25 -0.34 3.45
N LEU A 175 3.27 -0.49 2.56
CA LEU A 175 1.86 -0.27 2.87
C LEU A 175 1.36 -1.37 3.82
N VAL A 176 0.52 -0.99 4.79
CA VAL A 176 -0.12 -1.93 5.70
C VAL A 176 -1.19 -2.70 4.92
N ILE A 177 -1.10 -4.03 4.96
CA ILE A 177 -2.03 -4.93 4.27
C ILE A 177 -2.99 -5.64 5.22
N SER A 178 -2.59 -5.82 6.48
CA SER A 178 -3.42 -6.41 7.53
C SER A 178 -2.84 -6.03 8.89
N HIS A 179 -3.69 -6.03 9.92
CA HIS A 179 -3.25 -5.79 11.28
C HIS A 179 -4.13 -6.57 12.28
N CYS A 180 -3.57 -6.85 13.45
CA CYS A 180 -4.28 -7.34 14.61
C CYS A 180 -3.98 -6.38 15.77
N GLN A 181 -5.01 -5.93 16.47
CA GLN A 181 -4.89 -5.02 17.60
C GLN A 181 -5.63 -5.61 18.80
N ARG A 182 -4.91 -5.90 19.89
CA ARG A 182 -5.46 -6.41 21.15
C ARG A 182 -5.54 -5.34 22.23
N LYS A 183 -4.70 -4.29 22.16
CA LYS A 183 -4.76 -3.11 23.03
C LYS A 183 -5.16 -1.87 22.26
N GLN A 184 -5.99 -1.01 22.86
CA GLN A 184 -6.38 0.24 22.22
C GLN A 184 -5.21 1.24 22.24
N HIS A 185 -4.87 1.79 21.08
CA HIS A 185 -3.83 2.81 20.95
C HIS A 185 -4.45 4.19 20.77
N ARG A 186 -3.80 5.22 21.33
CA ARG A 186 -4.26 6.61 21.26
C ARG A 186 -4.17 7.18 19.85
N ASP A 187 -3.15 6.80 19.09
CA ASP A 187 -2.91 7.30 17.73
C ASP A 187 -3.57 6.37 16.69
N SER A 188 -4.64 6.87 16.08
CA SER A 188 -5.33 6.20 14.98
C SER A 188 -4.52 6.20 13.68
N HIS A 189 -3.54 7.09 13.55
CA HIS A 189 -2.72 7.29 12.35
C HIS A 189 -1.35 6.59 12.42
N ARG A 190 -1.15 5.73 13.43
CA ARG A 190 0.14 5.08 13.65
C ARG A 190 0.56 4.17 12.51
N PHE A 191 -0.38 3.56 11.78
CA PHE A 191 -0.09 2.61 10.71
C PHE A 191 0.69 3.28 9.57
N GLU A 192 0.14 4.37 9.05
CA GLU A 192 0.72 5.18 7.98
C GLU A 192 2.01 5.89 8.44
N LYS A 193 2.09 6.32 9.70
CA LYS A 193 3.33 6.87 10.28
C LYS A 193 4.45 5.84 10.30
N VAL A 194 4.18 4.63 10.79
CA VAL A 194 5.17 3.53 10.80
C VAL A 194 5.60 3.18 9.38
N SER A 195 4.65 3.05 8.44
CA SER A 195 4.94 2.83 7.03
C SER A 195 5.92 3.88 6.47
N ASN A 196 5.64 5.16 6.70
CA ASN A 196 6.49 6.25 6.24
C ASN A 196 7.88 6.22 6.89
N ILE A 197 7.96 6.08 8.22
CA ILE A 197 9.24 6.04 8.97
C ILE A 197 10.14 4.92 8.45
N ILE A 198 9.61 3.69 8.37
CA ILE A 198 10.42 2.53 7.97
C ILE A 198 10.77 2.60 6.49
N LYS A 199 9.89 3.14 5.65
CA LYS A 199 10.21 3.37 4.24
C LYS A 199 11.38 4.35 4.09
N GLN A 200 11.35 5.49 4.78
CA GLN A 200 12.44 6.48 4.75
C GLN A 200 13.76 5.88 5.28
N PHE A 201 13.68 5.07 6.34
CA PHE A 201 14.84 4.35 6.85
C PHE A 201 15.42 3.37 5.82
N LYS A 202 14.55 2.56 5.17
CA LYS A 202 14.95 1.60 4.12
C LYS A 202 15.59 2.29 2.91
N LEU A 203 15.07 3.45 2.50
CA LEU A 203 15.68 4.27 1.45
C LEU A 203 17.07 4.77 1.86
N SER A 204 17.24 5.19 3.12
CA SER A 204 18.53 5.59 3.67
C SER A 204 19.55 4.44 3.67
N CYS A 205 19.15 3.22 4.09
CA CYS A 205 20.02 2.04 3.98
C CYS A 205 20.45 1.77 2.53
N SER A 206 19.51 1.89 1.58
CA SER A 206 19.76 1.62 0.17
C SER A 206 20.77 2.61 -0.43
N LYS A 207 20.70 3.89 -0.03
CA LYS A 207 21.69 4.92 -0.42
C LYS A 207 23.10 4.59 0.08
N LEU A 208 23.21 3.88 1.20
CA LEU A 208 24.47 3.39 1.76
C LEU A 208 24.92 2.04 1.16
N GLY A 209 24.22 1.51 0.16
CA GLY A 209 24.54 0.23 -0.49
C GLY A 209 24.12 -1.02 0.28
N ALA A 210 23.32 -0.88 1.34
CA ALA A 210 22.83 -2.00 2.15
C ALA A 210 21.30 -2.16 2.04
N LYS A 211 20.82 -3.40 2.23
CA LYS A 211 19.37 -3.67 2.30
C LYS A 211 18.93 -3.77 3.76
N PHE A 212 17.84 -3.12 4.10
CA PHE A 212 17.15 -3.33 5.38
C PHE A 212 16.70 -4.79 5.48
N SER A 213 16.89 -5.41 6.65
CA SER A 213 16.52 -6.81 6.93
C SER A 213 15.56 -6.92 8.10
N SER A 214 15.95 -6.38 9.26
CA SER A 214 15.16 -6.39 10.48
C SER A 214 15.54 -5.22 11.39
N MET A 215 14.69 -4.95 12.38
CA MET A 215 14.89 -3.93 13.42
C MET A 215 14.23 -4.40 14.72
N GLU A 216 14.93 -4.24 15.84
CA GLU A 216 14.35 -4.35 17.19
C GLU A 216 14.45 -2.98 17.87
N VAL A 217 13.32 -2.49 18.38
CA VAL A 217 13.24 -1.26 19.17
C VAL A 217 12.67 -1.61 20.53
N ARG A 218 13.36 -1.24 21.61
CA ARG A 218 12.95 -1.57 22.98
C ARG A 218 13.06 -0.36 23.89
N ASN A 219 12.09 -0.21 24.78
CA ASN A 219 12.15 0.70 25.92
C ASN A 219 11.52 0.02 27.15
N SER A 220 11.29 0.79 28.23
CA SER A 220 10.70 0.27 29.47
C SER A 220 9.21 -0.09 29.38
N ILE A 221 8.54 0.27 28.29
CA ILE A 221 7.08 0.11 28.10
C ILE A 221 6.78 -0.96 27.06
N PHE A 222 7.57 -1.06 26.00
CA PHE A 222 7.34 -2.02 24.91
C PHE A 222 8.63 -2.44 24.21
N ALA A 223 8.54 -3.56 23.49
CA ALA A 223 9.45 -4.01 22.46
C ALA A 223 8.70 -4.15 21.13
N ALA A 224 9.31 -3.67 20.05
CA ALA A 224 8.81 -3.83 18.68
C ALA A 224 9.85 -4.53 17.82
N PHE A 225 9.40 -5.56 17.10
CA PHE A 225 10.23 -6.37 16.21
C PHE A 225 9.71 -6.21 14.79
N ILE A 226 10.53 -5.68 13.89
CA ILE A 226 10.24 -5.62 12.46
C ILE A 226 11.16 -6.60 11.77
N ASP A 227 10.61 -7.58 11.06
CA ASP A 227 11.40 -8.58 10.35
C ASP A 227 10.76 -8.90 8.99
N THR A 228 11.59 -9.37 8.06
CA THR A 228 11.11 -9.94 6.81
C THR A 228 10.26 -11.15 7.14
N PHE A 229 9.01 -11.17 6.69
CA PHE A 229 8.07 -12.22 7.06
C PHE A 229 7.97 -13.26 5.96
N THR A 230 7.43 -12.92 4.79
CA THR A 230 7.46 -13.77 3.59
C THR A 230 8.40 -13.17 2.53
N SER A 231 8.43 -13.76 1.33
CA SER A 231 9.12 -13.16 0.19
C SER A 231 8.53 -11.80 -0.21
N ASN A 232 7.25 -11.56 0.08
CA ASN A 232 6.49 -10.37 -0.30
C ASN A 232 6.07 -9.48 0.88
N THR A 233 6.37 -9.86 2.13
CA THR A 233 5.90 -9.10 3.30
C THR A 233 6.96 -8.87 4.38
N TYR A 234 6.73 -7.82 5.16
CA TYR A 234 7.34 -7.59 6.47
C TYR A 234 6.27 -7.75 7.56
N VAL A 235 6.68 -8.18 8.75
CA VAL A 235 5.82 -8.18 9.94
C VAL A 235 6.42 -7.27 10.99
N MET A 236 5.57 -6.52 11.69
CA MET A 236 5.91 -5.84 12.93
C MET A 236 5.12 -6.45 14.08
N VAL A 237 5.80 -6.87 15.14
CA VAL A 237 5.19 -7.43 16.35
C VAL A 237 5.51 -6.49 17.52
N ILE A 238 4.47 -6.02 18.21
CA ILE A 238 4.58 -5.13 19.37
C ILE A 238 4.17 -5.90 20.62
N MET A 239 5.02 -5.88 21.65
CA MET A 239 4.76 -6.53 22.93
C MET A 239 5.11 -5.60 24.08
N SER A 240 4.29 -5.58 25.14
CA SER A 240 4.57 -4.84 26.38
C SER A 240 4.96 -5.74 27.55
N ASP A 241 4.85 -7.07 27.43
CA ASP A 241 5.30 -7.98 28.48
C ASP A 241 6.84 -8.12 28.46
N PRO A 242 7.56 -7.60 29.47
CA PRO A 242 9.01 -7.68 29.52
C PRO A 242 9.52 -9.07 29.91
N SER A 243 8.65 -9.97 30.39
CA SER A 243 9.02 -11.32 30.79
C SER A 243 9.27 -12.26 29.61
N ILE A 244 8.76 -11.91 28.42
CA ILE A 244 8.93 -12.69 27.20
C ILE A 244 10.31 -12.37 26.58
N PRO A 245 11.22 -13.35 26.45
CA PRO A 245 12.51 -13.15 25.79
C PRO A 245 12.36 -12.77 24.31
N SER A 246 13.23 -11.90 23.80
CA SER A 246 13.25 -11.51 22.37
C SER A 246 13.35 -12.74 21.46
N GLU A 247 14.15 -13.72 21.86
CA GLU A 247 14.40 -14.95 21.10
C GLU A 247 13.14 -15.78 20.92
N ALA A 248 12.26 -15.84 21.94
CA ALA A 248 10.99 -16.56 21.83
C ALA A 248 10.10 -15.93 20.75
N THR A 249 10.03 -14.60 20.72
CA THR A 249 9.28 -13.85 19.70
C THR A 249 9.85 -14.07 18.31
N LEU A 250 11.18 -13.97 18.16
CA LEU A 250 11.86 -14.16 16.87
C LEU A 250 11.72 -15.59 16.35
N ILE A 251 11.76 -16.61 17.22
CA ILE A 251 11.51 -18.01 16.85
C ILE A 251 10.06 -18.17 16.37
N ASN A 252 9.09 -17.57 17.06
CA ASN A 252 7.69 -17.65 16.65
C ASN A 252 7.45 -16.97 15.29
N ILE A 253 8.04 -15.79 15.06
CA ILE A 253 8.01 -15.11 13.75
C ILE A 253 8.57 -16.04 12.66
N ARG A 254 9.72 -16.67 12.90
CA ARG A 254 10.33 -17.59 11.92
C ARG A 254 9.47 -18.83 11.65
N ASN A 255 8.85 -19.40 12.69
CA ASN A 255 8.02 -20.60 12.56
C ASN A 255 6.71 -20.31 11.80
N ALA A 256 6.14 -19.11 11.97
CA ALA A 256 4.91 -18.71 11.28
C ALA A 256 5.13 -18.42 9.78
N ARG A 257 6.35 -18.06 9.36
CA ARG A 257 6.67 -17.69 7.97
C ARG A 257 6.10 -18.64 6.93
N LYS A 258 6.34 -19.95 7.07
CA LYS A 258 5.93 -20.95 6.07
C LYS A 258 4.41 -20.98 5.87
N TYR A 259 3.65 -20.81 6.95
CA TYR A 259 2.19 -20.78 6.87
C TYR A 259 1.68 -19.56 6.08
N PHE A 260 2.27 -18.39 6.30
CA PHE A 260 1.89 -17.19 5.56
C PHE A 260 2.38 -17.21 4.10
N GLU A 261 3.51 -17.85 3.80
CA GLU A 261 3.92 -18.11 2.42
C GLU A 261 2.91 -19.00 1.67
N GLU A 262 2.29 -19.97 2.35
CA GLU A 262 1.23 -20.80 1.76
C GLU A 262 -0.07 -20.02 1.53
N LEU A 263 -0.43 -19.10 2.43
CA LEU A 263 -1.61 -18.23 2.29
C LEU A 263 -1.51 -17.25 1.11
N GLU A 264 -0.31 -16.78 0.78
CA GLU A 264 -0.06 -15.93 -0.39
C GLU A 264 -0.22 -16.69 -1.72
N ASN A 265 -0.16 -18.03 -1.70
CA ASN A 265 -0.25 -18.86 -2.90
C ASN A 265 -1.72 -19.22 -3.23
N PRO A 266 -2.33 -18.65 -4.28
CA PRO A 266 -3.76 -18.84 -4.57
C PRO A 266 -4.12 -20.29 -4.95
N ASN A 267 -3.16 -21.07 -5.44
CA ASN A 267 -3.35 -22.47 -5.81
C ASN A 267 -3.53 -23.43 -4.61
N ASN A 268 -3.29 -22.97 -3.38
CA ASN A 268 -3.39 -23.80 -2.17
C ASN A 268 -4.68 -23.57 -1.36
N SER A 269 -5.60 -22.72 -1.84
CA SER A 269 -6.90 -22.47 -1.20
C SER A 269 -7.80 -23.72 -1.12
N LEU A 270 -7.44 -24.82 -1.80
CA LEU A 270 -8.12 -26.12 -1.72
C LEU A 270 -7.57 -27.07 -0.62
N SER A 271 -6.45 -26.75 0.04
CA SER A 271 -5.81 -27.65 1.02
C SER A 271 -5.87 -27.16 2.48
N ALA A 272 -6.25 -25.90 2.72
CA ALA A 272 -6.26 -25.28 4.05
C ALA A 272 -7.25 -25.89 5.05
N SER A 273 -8.23 -26.68 4.61
CA SER A 273 -9.17 -27.37 5.52
C SER A 273 -8.57 -28.60 6.20
N ASN A 274 -7.45 -29.16 5.68
CA ASN A 274 -6.86 -30.40 6.19
C ASN A 274 -5.50 -30.21 6.90
N ALA A 275 -4.92 -29.01 6.87
CA ALA A 275 -3.57 -28.77 7.40
C ALA A 275 -3.52 -28.56 8.94
N ILE A 276 -4.66 -28.29 9.59
CA ILE A 276 -4.73 -28.03 11.04
C ILE A 276 -4.45 -29.29 11.87
N HIS A 277 -4.54 -30.50 11.29
CA HIS A 277 -4.31 -31.76 12.03
C HIS A 277 -2.95 -32.44 11.79
N SER A 278 -2.08 -31.93 10.92
CA SER A 278 -0.84 -32.65 10.54
C SER A 278 0.45 -32.08 11.13
N ALA A 279 0.42 -30.96 11.87
CA ALA A 279 1.64 -30.33 12.38
C ALA A 279 2.23 -30.98 13.65
N ALA A 280 1.80 -32.19 14.03
CA ALA A 280 2.23 -32.88 15.24
C ALA A 280 3.14 -34.10 15.02
N ASN A 281 3.42 -34.54 13.79
CA ASN A 281 4.26 -35.73 13.59
C ASN A 281 5.02 -35.65 12.26
N HIS A 282 6.31 -35.35 12.32
CA HIS A 282 7.42 -36.16 11.77
C HIS A 282 8.69 -35.32 11.66
N ALA A 283 9.49 -35.37 12.72
CA ALA A 283 10.93 -35.29 12.61
C ALA A 283 11.44 -36.69 12.22
N ALA A 284 12.01 -36.84 11.02
CA ALA A 284 13.14 -37.74 10.73
C ALA A 284 13.38 -37.88 9.22
N ALA A 285 14.66 -38.05 8.91
CA ALA A 285 15.26 -38.61 7.70
C ALA A 285 15.78 -37.62 6.64
N ALA A 286 17.09 -37.77 6.43
CA ALA A 286 18.01 -36.95 5.69
C ALA A 286 18.35 -37.51 4.30
N HIS A 287 19.16 -36.72 3.58
CA HIS A 287 20.13 -37.06 2.52
C HIS A 287 19.68 -37.19 1.06
N GLY A 288 20.40 -36.46 0.18
CA GLY A 288 20.58 -36.85 -1.24
C GLY A 288 20.86 -35.74 -2.27
N MET A 289 22.14 -35.33 -2.36
CA MET A 289 22.93 -34.76 -3.48
C MET A 289 22.31 -34.27 -4.83
N VAL A 290 22.66 -33.02 -5.19
CA VAL A 290 23.43 -32.52 -6.38
C VAL A 290 23.10 -33.03 -7.81
N ASN A 291 22.62 -32.16 -8.74
CA ASN A 291 23.38 -31.40 -9.78
C ASN A 291 22.53 -30.97 -11.01
N GLY A 292 22.81 -29.74 -11.49
CA GLY A 292 22.98 -29.40 -12.93
C GLY A 292 21.78 -29.02 -13.80
N GLY A 293 21.71 -27.75 -14.26
CA GLY A 293 20.84 -27.37 -15.38
C GLY A 293 20.62 -25.87 -15.64
N SER A 294 21.65 -25.19 -16.15
CA SER A 294 21.63 -24.16 -17.21
C SER A 294 20.77 -22.87 -17.18
N SER A 295 21.46 -21.81 -17.65
CA SER A 295 21.02 -20.69 -18.51
C SER A 295 20.70 -19.32 -17.89
N ASN A 296 21.66 -18.42 -18.08
CA ASN A 296 21.55 -17.07 -18.64
C ASN A 296 20.20 -16.36 -18.50
N TYR A 297 20.14 -15.30 -17.68
CA TYR A 297 19.37 -14.08 -17.97
C TYR A 297 19.97 -12.89 -17.20
N TYR A 298 21.01 -12.27 -17.77
CA TYR A 298 21.36 -10.88 -17.47
C TYR A 298 20.62 -10.01 -18.48
N SER A 299 19.47 -9.43 -18.09
CA SER A 299 18.81 -8.27 -18.76
C SER A 299 17.42 -7.92 -18.16
N HIS A 300 17.23 -7.94 -16.83
CA HIS A 300 15.94 -7.54 -16.24
C HIS A 300 16.02 -6.59 -15.04
N HIS A 301 17.17 -5.93 -14.85
CA HIS A 301 17.40 -5.06 -13.68
C HIS A 301 17.17 -3.56 -13.91
N GLN A 302 16.74 -3.13 -15.10
CA GLN A 302 16.57 -1.70 -15.43
C GLN A 302 15.11 -1.19 -15.50
N GLN A 303 14.09 -2.06 -15.45
CA GLN A 303 12.68 -1.63 -15.51
C GLN A 303 11.98 -1.57 -14.14
N HIS A 304 12.51 -2.25 -13.10
CA HIS A 304 12.02 -2.11 -11.73
C HIS A 304 12.31 -0.73 -11.10
N GLN A 305 13.22 0.02 -11.71
CA GLN A 305 13.58 1.35 -11.22
C GLN A 305 12.56 2.42 -11.57
N GLN A 306 11.68 2.28 -12.57
CA GLN A 306 10.91 3.42 -13.10
C GLN A 306 9.70 3.84 -12.23
N LEU A 307 8.88 2.91 -11.73
CA LEU A 307 7.79 3.21 -10.79
C LEU A 307 8.30 3.60 -9.40
N GLN A 308 9.37 2.93 -8.98
CA GLN A 308 10.12 3.33 -7.80
C GLN A 308 10.76 4.71 -8.03
N GLN A 309 11.22 5.06 -9.23
CA GLN A 309 11.77 6.37 -9.60
C GLN A 309 10.69 7.44 -9.76
N GLN A 310 9.44 7.16 -10.10
CA GLN A 310 8.40 8.19 -10.09
C GLN A 310 8.00 8.54 -8.66
N PHE A 311 7.83 7.52 -7.81
CA PHE A 311 7.65 7.71 -6.37
C PHE A 311 8.89 8.32 -5.70
N LEU A 312 10.13 8.03 -6.17
CA LEU A 312 11.38 8.64 -5.67
C LEU A 312 11.76 9.99 -6.32
N GLN A 313 11.37 10.29 -7.56
CA GLN A 313 11.57 11.59 -8.23
C GLN A 313 10.66 12.62 -7.60
N GLN A 314 9.41 12.24 -7.30
CA GLN A 314 8.51 13.07 -6.49
C GLN A 314 9.09 13.30 -5.07
N GLN A 315 9.75 12.32 -4.46
CA GLN A 315 10.47 12.51 -3.18
C GLN A 315 11.78 13.31 -3.29
N GLN A 316 12.50 13.26 -4.42
CA GLN A 316 13.69 14.11 -4.65
C GLN A 316 13.31 15.58 -4.84
N GLN A 317 12.15 15.85 -5.44
CA GLN A 317 11.60 17.21 -5.56
C GLN A 317 11.22 17.78 -4.18
N GLN A 318 10.73 16.92 -3.27
CA GLN A 318 10.52 17.29 -1.86
C GLN A 318 11.83 17.57 -1.10
N GLN A 319 12.87 16.76 -1.33
CA GLN A 319 14.19 16.96 -0.72
C GLN A 319 14.90 18.23 -1.23
N TYR A 320 14.72 18.61 -2.51
CA TYR A 320 15.27 19.85 -3.08
C TYR A 320 14.59 21.11 -2.53
N HIS A 321 13.30 21.04 -2.13
CA HIS A 321 12.59 22.19 -1.56
C HIS A 321 12.96 22.40 -0.07
N ASN A 322 13.04 21.32 0.71
CA ASN A 322 13.43 21.39 2.14
C ASN A 322 14.91 21.77 2.35
N ALA A 323 15.79 21.50 1.39
CA ALA A 323 17.19 21.93 1.46
C ALA A 323 17.38 23.43 1.16
N ASN A 324 16.41 24.08 0.51
CA ASN A 324 16.50 25.47 0.07
C ASN A 324 15.69 26.46 0.90
N ASN A 325 14.97 26.01 1.94
CA ASN A 325 14.31 26.90 2.88
C ASN A 325 14.45 26.41 4.33
N PRO A 326 15.60 26.67 5.00
CA PRO A 326 15.86 26.17 6.36
C PRO A 326 15.14 26.97 7.45
N TYR A 327 14.25 27.90 7.08
CA TYR A 327 13.45 28.70 8.01
C TYR A 327 11.98 28.68 7.60
N HIS A 328 11.30 27.58 7.90
CA HIS A 328 9.89 27.60 8.30
C HIS A 328 9.57 26.43 9.22
#